data_AF-A0AAP3Q2G6-F1
#
_entry.id   AF-A0AAP3Q2G6-F1
#
_cell.length_a   1.000
_cell.length_b   1.000
_cell.length_c   1.000
_cell.angle_alpha   90.00
_cell.angle_beta   90.00
_cell.angle_gamma   90.00
#
_symmetry.space_group_name_H-M   'P 1'
#
loop_
_entity.id
_entity.type
_entity.pdbx_description
1 polymer ?
#
loop_
_entity_poly.entity_id
_entity_poly.type
_entity_poly.pdbx_seq_one_letter_code
_entity_poly.pdbx_strand_id
1 'polypeptide(L)'
;MTKTSDFDDKVNYSGDYKGNYSNNYSGDYSTTGYARLAKSLIDIVKEQQAKLGYRKEIVRLYYPLSTLRHFFECAGDDNKIAADVISEQQMLEILAPDNLPKQLTDTIGEIKVTTKNERFCIEIPPEGSEYVHENTADNEFIRELITLVGTHGCTMEQITELFYKYSDDIEKKEMQNGEFDCYIRFLNEPDDTYYYCFHDEGCHIIYHRFLPQDYADFGF
;
A
#
# COMPACT_ATOMS: atom_id res chain seq x y z
N MET A 1 11.41 -21.17 45.81
CA MET A 1 12.06 -22.23 45.01
C MET A 1 11.37 -22.29 43.66
N THR A 2 12.10 -21.80 42.68
CA THR A 2 11.80 -21.65 41.26
C THR A 2 11.65 -23.01 40.60
N LYS A 3 10.68 -23.15 39.69
CA LYS A 3 10.79 -24.07 38.55
C LYS A 3 10.42 -23.28 37.29
N THR A 4 11.47 -22.79 36.65
CA THR A 4 11.51 -22.47 35.23
C THR A 4 11.22 -23.75 34.43
N SER A 5 10.30 -23.68 33.47
CA SER A 5 10.19 -24.66 32.40
C SER A 5 10.36 -23.92 31.09
N ASP A 6 11.51 -24.18 30.47
CA ASP A 6 11.99 -23.63 29.23
C ASP A 6 11.04 -23.99 28.07
N PHE A 7 10.57 -22.98 27.34
CA PHE A 7 9.93 -23.15 26.04
C PHE A 7 11.00 -22.96 24.95
N ASP A 8 11.82 -23.99 24.78
CA ASP A 8 12.62 -24.21 23.58
C ASP A 8 11.95 -25.32 22.79
N ASP A 9 11.04 -24.97 21.88
CA ASP A 9 10.61 -25.86 20.82
C ASP A 9 10.91 -25.18 19.47
N LYS A 10 12.18 -25.36 19.06
CA LYS A 10 12.58 -25.24 17.66
C LYS A 10 11.92 -26.38 16.89
N VAL A 11 10.75 -26.15 16.33
CA VAL A 11 10.14 -27.12 15.42
C VAL A 11 10.75 -26.95 14.04
N ASN A 12 11.69 -27.85 13.75
CA ASN A 12 12.38 -27.98 12.49
C ASN A 12 11.48 -28.79 11.53
N TYR A 13 10.75 -28.11 10.65
CA TYR A 13 10.05 -28.75 9.53
C TYR A 13 10.83 -28.52 8.24
N SER A 14 11.73 -29.45 7.95
CA SER A 14 12.24 -29.66 6.59
C SER A 14 11.13 -30.33 5.76
N GLY A 15 10.35 -29.51 5.07
CA GLY A 15 9.49 -29.93 3.96
C GLY A 15 9.93 -29.19 2.72
N ASP A 16 10.53 -29.90 1.78
CA ASP A 16 11.13 -29.36 0.55
C ASP A 16 10.08 -28.72 -0.37
N TYR A 17 9.76 -27.45 -0.15
CA TYR A 17 9.22 -26.54 -1.16
C TYR A 17 10.22 -25.41 -1.37
N LYS A 18 11.28 -25.70 -2.12
CA LYS A 18 12.11 -24.66 -2.75
C LYS A 18 11.38 -24.17 -3.99
N GLY A 19 10.31 -23.39 -3.76
CA GLY A 19 9.73 -22.54 -4.79
C GLY A 19 10.80 -21.54 -5.22
N ASN A 20 11.38 -21.77 -6.38
CA ASN A 20 12.43 -20.93 -6.93
C ASN A 20 11.77 -19.66 -7.48
N TYR A 21 11.47 -18.69 -6.61
CA TYR A 21 11.01 -17.34 -7.00
C TYR A 21 12.15 -16.52 -7.65
N SER A 22 13.37 -17.07 -7.65
CA SER A 22 14.51 -16.56 -8.38
C SER A 22 14.36 -16.78 -9.89
N ASN A 23 14.07 -15.68 -10.58
CA ASN A 23 14.42 -15.40 -11.97
C ASN A 23 13.99 -16.41 -13.04
N ASN A 24 12.77 -16.20 -13.55
CA ASN A 24 12.45 -16.38 -14.97
C ASN A 24 11.34 -15.40 -15.40
N TYR A 25 11.50 -14.11 -15.10
CA TYR A 25 10.63 -13.07 -15.68
C TYR A 25 11.31 -12.49 -16.92
N SER A 26 10.96 -13.02 -18.09
CA SER A 26 11.12 -12.33 -19.37
C SER A 26 9.93 -11.39 -19.65
N GLY A 27 9.17 -11.01 -18.63
CA GLY A 27 8.03 -10.11 -18.70
C GLY A 27 8.37 -8.70 -18.23
N ASP A 28 7.61 -7.72 -18.70
CA ASP A 28 7.70 -6.33 -18.27
C ASP A 28 7.51 -6.22 -16.75
N TYR A 29 8.50 -5.66 -16.03
CA TYR A 29 8.44 -5.46 -14.58
C TYR A 29 7.17 -4.71 -14.17
N SER A 30 6.70 -3.78 -15.01
CA SER A 30 5.55 -2.91 -14.75
C SER A 30 4.26 -3.66 -14.43
N THR A 31 4.13 -4.92 -14.88
CA THR A 31 2.92 -5.74 -14.69
C THR A 31 2.99 -6.70 -13.52
N THR A 32 4.13 -6.75 -12.81
CA THR A 32 4.37 -7.69 -11.70
C THR A 32 3.71 -7.24 -10.39
N GLY A 33 3.51 -8.20 -9.47
CA GLY A 33 3.07 -7.88 -8.10
C GLY A 33 4.06 -7.01 -7.33
N TYR A 34 5.37 -7.16 -7.60
CA TYR A 34 6.40 -6.30 -7.03
C TYR A 34 6.31 -4.86 -7.52
N ALA A 35 5.95 -4.62 -8.79
CA ALA A 35 5.72 -3.26 -9.28
C ALA A 35 4.49 -2.62 -8.61
N ARG A 36 3.41 -3.38 -8.42
CA ARG A 36 2.23 -2.90 -7.67
C ARG A 36 2.58 -2.58 -6.21
N LEU A 37 3.35 -3.45 -5.55
CA LEU A 37 3.85 -3.21 -4.20
C LEU A 37 4.74 -1.97 -4.16
N ALA A 38 5.74 -1.86 -5.04
CA ALA A 38 6.65 -0.72 -5.08
C ALA A 38 5.89 0.60 -5.31
N LYS A 39 4.92 0.63 -6.23
CA LYS A 39 4.05 1.79 -6.43
C LYS A 39 3.30 2.17 -5.16
N SER A 40 2.70 1.20 -4.48
CA SER A 40 1.98 1.45 -3.22
C SER A 40 2.89 2.00 -2.12
N LEU A 41 4.08 1.42 -1.94
CA LEU A 41 5.06 1.90 -0.96
C LEU A 41 5.50 3.33 -1.28
N ILE A 42 5.82 3.63 -2.55
CA ILE A 42 6.18 4.98 -3.00
C ILE A 42 5.04 5.97 -2.74
N ASP A 43 3.82 5.65 -3.18
CA ASP A 43 2.66 6.54 -3.05
C ASP A 43 2.39 6.91 -1.59
N ILE A 44 2.45 5.93 -0.67
CA ILE A 44 2.22 6.16 0.75
C ILE A 44 3.36 6.96 1.38
N VAL A 45 4.63 6.69 1.04
CA VAL A 45 5.76 7.47 1.53
C VAL A 45 5.67 8.92 1.04
N LYS A 46 5.31 9.15 -0.23
CA LYS A 46 5.09 10.50 -0.77
C LYS A 46 4.00 11.24 0.00
N GLU A 47 2.88 10.59 0.24
CA GLU A 47 1.77 11.18 0.99
C GLU A 47 2.17 11.47 2.45
N GLN A 48 2.91 10.57 3.10
CA GLN A 48 3.46 10.81 4.44
C GLN A 48 4.39 12.02 4.47
N GLN A 49 5.30 12.14 3.50
CA GLN A 49 6.23 13.28 3.38
C GLN A 49 5.48 14.58 3.12
N ALA A 50 4.40 14.56 2.34
CA ALA A 50 3.54 15.72 2.13
C ALA A 50 2.80 16.15 3.42
N LYS A 51 2.40 15.19 4.27
CA LYS A 51 1.71 15.46 5.55
C LYS A 51 2.65 15.92 6.67
N LEU A 52 3.82 15.29 6.79
CA LEU A 52 4.70 15.41 7.96
C LEU A 52 6.03 16.15 7.68
N GLY A 53 6.30 16.44 6.40
CA GLY A 53 7.60 16.88 5.91
C GLY A 53 8.57 15.72 5.69
N TYR A 54 9.51 15.91 4.77
CA TYR A 54 10.57 14.91 4.50
C TYR A 54 11.48 14.72 5.70
N ARG A 55 11.78 13.44 5.99
CA ARG A 55 12.82 12.99 6.91
C ARG A 55 13.48 11.74 6.37
N LYS A 56 14.82 11.69 6.47
CA LYS A 56 15.61 10.49 6.21
C LYS A 56 15.48 9.54 7.41
N GLU A 57 14.42 8.75 7.43
CA GLU A 57 14.07 7.87 8.53
C GLU A 57 13.51 6.53 8.06
N ILE A 58 13.46 5.58 8.98
CA ILE A 58 12.79 4.30 8.76
C ILE A 58 11.27 4.55 8.69
N VAL A 59 10.63 4.07 7.64
CA VAL A 59 9.17 4.10 7.49
C VAL A 59 8.61 2.70 7.69
N ARG A 60 7.54 2.57 8.47
CA ARG A 60 6.86 1.29 8.71
C ARG A 60 5.43 1.35 8.20
N LEU A 61 5.14 0.55 7.19
CA LEU A 61 3.83 0.45 6.58
C LEU A 61 3.19 -0.89 6.92
N TYR A 62 1.89 -0.86 7.24
CA TYR A 62 1.16 -2.05 7.66
C TYR A 62 0.11 -2.43 6.62
N TYR A 63 0.26 -3.61 6.05
CA TYR A 63 -0.66 -4.16 5.05
C TYR A 63 -1.38 -5.38 5.63
N PRO A 64 -2.70 -5.50 5.45
CA PRO A 64 -3.36 -6.79 5.64
C PRO A 64 -2.92 -7.75 4.52
N LEU A 65 -2.94 -9.05 4.80
CA LEU A 65 -2.59 -10.09 3.84
C LEU A 65 -3.48 -10.04 2.59
N SER A 66 -4.74 -9.61 2.71
CA SER A 66 -5.66 -9.41 1.57
C SER A 66 -5.14 -8.39 0.56
N THR A 67 -4.65 -7.23 1.00
CA THR A 67 -4.05 -6.23 0.09
C THR A 67 -2.83 -6.79 -0.63
N LEU A 68 -1.96 -7.51 0.08
CA LEU A 68 -0.79 -8.13 -0.55
C LEU A 68 -1.21 -9.21 -1.54
N ARG A 69 -2.24 -10.00 -1.24
CA ARG A 69 -2.84 -10.95 -2.20
C ARG A 69 -3.28 -10.23 -3.47
N HIS A 70 -3.99 -9.10 -3.39
CA HIS A 70 -4.36 -8.33 -4.58
C HIS A 70 -3.16 -7.92 -5.43
N PHE A 71 -2.03 -7.58 -4.80
CA PHE A 71 -0.80 -7.30 -5.56
C PHE A 71 -0.28 -8.54 -6.28
N PHE A 72 -0.24 -9.71 -5.65
CA PHE A 72 0.46 -10.88 -6.19
C PHE A 72 -0.45 -11.89 -6.94
N GLU A 73 -1.77 -11.85 -6.72
CA GLU A 73 -2.76 -12.71 -7.39
C GLU A 73 -3.14 -12.19 -8.78
N CYS A 74 -3.06 -10.87 -9.04
CA CYS A 74 -3.30 -10.29 -10.36
C CYS A 74 -2.18 -10.53 -11.39
N ALA A 75 -1.18 -11.38 -11.10
CA ALA A 75 -0.05 -11.67 -11.99
C ALA A 75 -0.27 -12.89 -12.92
N GLY A 76 -1.51 -13.35 -13.07
CA GLY A 76 -1.85 -14.62 -13.70
C GLY A 76 -2.25 -14.56 -15.18
N ASP A 77 -1.42 -14.00 -16.05
CA ASP A 77 -1.23 -14.61 -17.38
C ASP A 77 0.13 -15.32 -17.30
N ASP A 78 0.13 -16.63 -17.49
CA ASP A 78 1.30 -17.52 -17.46
C ASP A 78 1.73 -18.06 -16.07
N ASN A 79 0.84 -18.81 -15.42
CA ASN A 79 1.11 -20.08 -14.71
C ASN A 79 0.09 -20.29 -13.59
N LYS A 80 -0.68 -21.37 -13.74
CA LYS A 80 -1.43 -22.10 -12.73
C LYS A 80 -1.05 -21.81 -11.26
N ILE A 81 -1.59 -20.75 -10.69
CA ILE A 81 -2.06 -20.74 -9.30
C ILE A 81 -3.49 -20.23 -9.35
N ALA A 82 -4.38 -21.09 -9.85
CA ALA A 82 -5.79 -20.97 -9.55
C ALA A 82 -6.07 -21.89 -8.36
N ALA A 83 -6.70 -21.32 -7.34
CA ALA A 83 -7.43 -21.96 -6.23
C ALA A 83 -6.75 -22.17 -4.87
N ASP A 84 -5.56 -21.62 -4.60
CA ASP A 84 -5.06 -21.50 -3.23
C ASP A 84 -4.71 -20.04 -2.94
N VAL A 85 -5.53 -19.43 -2.07
CA VAL A 85 -5.31 -18.11 -1.47
C VAL A 85 -3.89 -18.07 -0.88
N ILE A 86 -3.06 -17.09 -1.26
CA ILE A 86 -1.66 -17.02 -0.77
C ILE A 86 -1.67 -16.98 0.76
N SER A 87 -1.10 -17.99 1.41
CA SER A 87 -1.02 -18.04 2.87
C SER A 87 -0.05 -16.99 3.42
N GLU A 88 -0.15 -16.70 4.72
CA GLU A 88 0.78 -15.78 5.40
C GLU A 88 2.25 -16.21 5.19
N GLN A 89 2.53 -17.51 5.30
CA GLN A 89 3.88 -18.05 5.13
C GLN A 89 4.39 -17.90 3.69
N GLN A 90 3.55 -18.15 2.69
CA GLN A 90 3.91 -17.96 1.28
C GLN A 90 4.16 -16.48 0.98
N MET A 91 3.39 -15.57 1.57
CA MET A 91 3.62 -14.13 1.41
C MET A 91 4.94 -13.68 2.04
N LEU A 92 5.32 -14.24 3.21
CA LEU A 92 6.66 -14.01 3.79
C LEU A 92 7.77 -14.52 2.88
N GLU A 93 7.58 -15.67 2.22
CA GLU A 93 8.55 -16.21 1.27
C GLU A 93 8.68 -15.33 0.02
N ILE A 94 7.56 -14.87 -0.55
CA ILE A 94 7.55 -13.90 -1.66
C ILE A 94 8.33 -12.64 -1.25
N LEU A 95 8.07 -12.10 -0.07
CA LEU A 95 8.71 -10.87 0.41
C LEU A 95 10.06 -11.08 1.11
N ALA A 96 10.63 -12.29 1.05
CA ALA A 96 11.93 -12.58 1.64
C ALA A 96 13.05 -11.80 0.91
N PRO A 97 14.09 -11.32 1.61
CA PRO A 97 15.14 -10.49 1.01
C PRO A 97 15.77 -11.08 -0.27
N ASP A 98 15.99 -12.41 -0.29
CA ASP A 98 16.60 -13.10 -1.42
C ASP A 98 15.69 -13.22 -2.66
N ASN A 99 14.39 -12.95 -2.51
CA ASN A 99 13.39 -13.02 -3.57
C ASN A 99 12.97 -11.64 -4.11
N LEU A 100 13.44 -10.55 -3.47
CA LEU A 100 13.11 -9.20 -3.91
C LEU A 100 13.85 -8.86 -5.22
N PRO A 101 13.15 -8.36 -6.25
CA PRO A 101 13.78 -7.97 -7.49
C PRO A 101 14.64 -6.73 -7.31
N LYS A 102 15.73 -6.62 -8.08
CA LYS A 102 16.64 -5.47 -8.03
C LYS A 102 15.94 -4.14 -8.28
N GLN A 103 14.96 -4.12 -9.18
CA GLN A 103 14.15 -2.93 -9.48
C GLN A 103 13.41 -2.39 -8.24
N LEU A 104 12.96 -3.27 -7.33
CA LEU A 104 12.34 -2.85 -6.07
C LEU A 104 13.41 -2.36 -5.09
N THR A 105 14.52 -3.10 -4.94
CA THR A 105 15.57 -2.73 -3.97
C THR A 105 16.35 -1.48 -4.38
N ASP A 106 16.50 -1.21 -5.67
CA ASP A 106 17.16 -0.02 -6.20
C ASP A 106 16.31 1.25 -6.01
N THR A 107 15.02 1.11 -5.68
CA THR A 107 14.08 2.23 -5.44
C THR A 107 13.76 2.38 -3.97
N ILE A 108 13.15 1.37 -3.33
CA ILE A 108 12.68 1.44 -1.95
C ILE A 108 13.73 0.91 -0.95
N GLY A 109 14.87 0.42 -1.43
CA GLY A 109 15.91 -0.19 -0.58
C GLY A 109 15.59 -1.64 -0.18
N GLU A 110 16.46 -2.22 0.63
CA GLU A 110 16.28 -3.57 1.18
C GLU A 110 15.24 -3.55 2.31
N ILE A 111 13.97 -3.77 1.96
CA ILE A 111 12.87 -3.79 2.92
C ILE A 111 12.99 -4.99 3.88
N LYS A 112 12.53 -4.81 5.12
CA LYS A 112 12.35 -5.91 6.07
C LYS A 112 10.88 -6.16 6.30
N VAL A 113 10.48 -7.42 6.34
CA VAL A 113 9.09 -7.81 6.48
C VAL A 113 8.91 -8.67 7.73
N THR A 114 7.91 -8.31 8.53
CA THR A 114 7.44 -9.09 9.68
C THR A 114 5.92 -9.21 9.61
N THR A 115 5.34 -10.20 10.27
CA THR A 115 3.88 -10.39 10.30
C THR A 115 3.39 -10.76 11.69
N LYS A 116 2.13 -10.41 11.97
CA LYS A 116 1.37 -10.88 13.13
C LYS A 116 -0.11 -10.87 12.80
N ASN A 117 -0.77 -12.03 12.90
CA ASN A 117 -2.21 -12.19 12.66
C ASN A 117 -2.65 -11.59 11.32
N GLU A 118 -2.02 -12.03 10.22
CA GLU A 118 -2.27 -11.58 8.84
C GLU A 118 -2.01 -10.09 8.57
N ARG A 119 -1.31 -9.40 9.48
CA ARG A 119 -0.85 -8.02 9.27
C ARG A 119 0.66 -7.97 9.10
N PHE A 120 1.07 -7.56 7.91
CA PHE A 120 2.46 -7.44 7.52
C PHE A 120 2.96 -6.02 7.80
N CYS A 121 4.05 -5.91 8.55
CA CYS A 121 4.82 -4.69 8.68
C CYS A 121 5.98 -4.74 7.68
N ILE A 122 5.96 -3.82 6.72
CA ILE A 122 7.05 -3.58 5.78
C ILE A 122 7.84 -2.37 6.29
N GLU A 123 9.09 -2.62 6.66
CA GLU A 123 10.05 -1.60 7.10
C GLU A 123 10.89 -1.17 5.90
N ILE A 124 10.69 0.09 5.48
CA ILE A 124 11.46 0.77 4.44
C ILE A 124 12.66 1.44 5.12
N PRO A 125 13.90 1.17 4.66
CA PRO A 125 15.08 1.78 5.25
C PRO A 125 15.20 3.28 4.88
N PRO A 126 16.05 4.06 5.57
CA PRO A 126 16.13 5.51 5.35
C PRO A 126 16.47 5.93 3.91
N GLU A 127 17.28 5.14 3.21
CA GLU A 127 17.60 5.33 1.79
C GLU A 127 16.38 5.19 0.88
N GLY A 128 15.40 4.34 1.21
CA GLY A 128 14.14 4.24 0.47
C GLY A 128 13.29 5.50 0.65
N SER A 129 13.23 6.05 1.86
CA SER A 129 12.54 7.34 2.12
C SER A 129 13.20 8.50 1.36
N GLU A 130 14.54 8.56 1.40
CA GLU A 130 15.32 9.55 0.64
C GLU A 130 15.14 9.41 -0.86
N TYR A 131 15.16 8.18 -1.39
CA TYR A 131 14.92 7.93 -2.81
C TYR A 131 13.58 8.52 -3.26
N VAL A 132 12.51 8.25 -2.51
CA VAL A 132 11.17 8.80 -2.83
C VAL A 132 11.19 10.32 -2.86
N HIS A 133 11.87 10.96 -1.90
CA HIS A 133 11.96 12.41 -1.82
C HIS A 133 12.73 13.02 -3.01
N GLU A 134 13.83 12.38 -3.43
CA GLU A 134 14.73 12.92 -4.46
C GLU A 134 14.30 12.56 -5.89
N ASN A 135 13.61 11.44 -6.09
CA ASN A 135 13.39 10.84 -7.41
C ASN A 135 11.92 10.77 -7.83
N THR A 136 10.99 11.23 -7.00
CA THR A 136 9.56 11.28 -7.38
C THR A 136 9.08 12.72 -7.42
N ALA A 137 8.27 13.03 -8.44
CA ALA A 137 7.66 14.36 -8.52
C ALA A 137 6.65 14.55 -7.39
N ASP A 138 6.59 15.76 -6.84
CA ASP A 138 5.54 16.16 -5.92
C ASP A 138 4.16 15.84 -6.52
N ASN A 139 3.30 15.20 -5.74
CA ASN A 139 1.91 15.04 -6.14
C ASN A 139 1.18 16.34 -5.77
N GLU A 140 1.07 17.25 -6.74
CA GLU A 140 0.48 18.58 -6.54
C GLU A 140 -0.95 18.49 -6.02
N PHE A 141 -1.74 17.55 -6.57
CA PHE A 141 -3.09 17.28 -6.12
C PHE A 141 -3.14 16.88 -4.64
N ILE A 142 -2.34 15.88 -4.22
CA ILE A 142 -2.29 15.43 -2.82
C ILE A 142 -1.83 16.55 -1.89
N ARG A 143 -0.85 17.36 -2.31
CA ARG A 143 -0.37 18.51 -1.53
C ARG A 143 -1.48 19.55 -1.33
N GLU A 144 -2.23 19.88 -2.38
CA GLU A 144 -3.36 20.79 -2.29
C GLU A 144 -4.50 20.20 -1.44
N LEU A 145 -4.77 18.90 -1.59
CA LEU A 145 -5.80 18.20 -0.80
C LEU A 145 -5.45 18.24 0.68
N ILE A 146 -4.22 17.87 1.07
CA ILE A 146 -3.74 17.93 2.46
C ILE A 146 -3.85 19.36 3.02
N THR A 147 -3.47 20.36 2.22
CA THR A 147 -3.58 21.77 2.63
C THR A 147 -5.03 22.19 2.85
N LEU A 148 -5.92 21.76 1.95
CA LEU A 148 -7.34 22.09 2.00
C LEU A 148 -8.02 21.46 3.21
N VAL A 149 -7.86 20.15 3.43
CA VAL A 149 -8.46 19.45 4.58
C VAL A 149 -7.88 19.92 5.92
N GLY A 150 -6.63 20.39 5.92
CA GLY A 150 -6.00 21.01 7.10
C GLY A 150 -6.49 22.43 7.41
N THR A 151 -7.26 23.06 6.51
CA THR A 151 -7.81 24.40 6.71
C THR A 151 -9.11 24.35 7.53
N HIS A 152 -9.20 25.18 8.57
CA HIS A 152 -10.40 25.26 9.40
C HIS A 152 -11.62 25.68 8.58
N GLY A 153 -12.71 24.92 8.69
CA GLY A 153 -13.95 25.17 7.95
C GLY A 153 -13.90 24.75 6.48
N CYS A 154 -12.96 23.86 6.13
CA CYS A 154 -12.98 23.14 4.86
C CYS A 154 -14.36 22.48 4.66
N THR A 155 -14.92 22.56 3.46
CA THR A 155 -16.19 21.94 3.11
C THR A 155 -16.04 20.88 2.03
N MET A 156 -17.01 19.95 1.95
CA MET A 156 -17.01 18.94 0.91
C MET A 156 -17.16 19.50 -0.50
N GLU A 157 -17.79 20.67 -0.66
CA GLU A 157 -17.85 21.38 -1.95
C GLU A 157 -16.46 21.81 -2.40
N GLN A 158 -15.66 22.41 -1.51
CA GLN A 158 -14.29 22.83 -1.84
C GLN A 158 -13.40 21.66 -2.22
N ILE A 159 -13.55 20.52 -1.53
CA ILE A 159 -12.84 19.28 -1.89
C ILE A 159 -13.29 18.82 -3.27
N THR A 160 -14.59 18.81 -3.55
CA THR A 160 -15.11 18.40 -4.86
C THR A 160 -14.62 19.33 -5.99
N GLU A 161 -14.58 20.64 -5.75
CA GLU A 161 -14.00 21.64 -6.68
C GLU A 161 -12.51 21.39 -6.92
N LEU A 162 -11.76 20.99 -5.89
CA LEU A 162 -10.35 20.61 -6.03
C LEU A 162 -10.20 19.39 -6.95
N PHE A 163 -11.04 18.36 -6.84
CA PHE A 163 -11.01 17.23 -7.79
C PHE A 163 -11.29 17.70 -9.22
N TYR A 164 -12.30 18.55 -9.42
CA TYR A 164 -12.62 19.09 -10.74
C TYR A 164 -11.52 19.99 -11.33
N LYS A 165 -10.69 20.61 -10.50
CA LYS A 165 -9.50 21.34 -10.96
C LYS A 165 -8.49 20.42 -11.67
N TYR A 166 -8.43 19.15 -11.29
CA TYR A 166 -7.46 18.17 -11.80
C TYR A 166 -8.05 17.22 -12.84
N SER A 167 -9.38 17.02 -12.88
CA SER A 167 -10.02 16.21 -13.91
C SER A 167 -11.50 16.58 -14.10
N ASP A 168 -11.95 16.65 -15.35
CA ASP A 168 -13.38 16.80 -15.66
C ASP A 168 -14.19 15.51 -15.41
N ASP A 169 -13.51 14.37 -15.27
CA ASP A 169 -14.15 13.05 -15.14
C ASP A 169 -13.84 12.39 -13.79
N ILE A 170 -14.72 12.69 -12.83
CA ILE A 170 -14.68 12.14 -11.47
C ILE A 170 -15.99 11.46 -11.13
N GLU A 171 -15.91 10.44 -10.28
CA GLU A 171 -17.09 9.86 -9.64
C GLU A 171 -17.12 10.27 -8.18
N LYS A 172 -18.25 10.83 -7.74
CA LYS A 172 -18.56 11.06 -6.32
C LYS A 172 -19.80 10.28 -5.94
N LYS A 173 -19.76 9.54 -4.82
CA LYS A 173 -20.94 8.88 -4.25
C LYS A 173 -21.01 9.05 -2.75
N GLU A 174 -22.21 9.28 -2.25
CA GLU A 174 -22.51 9.20 -0.83
C GLU A 174 -22.38 7.77 -0.33
N MET A 175 -21.97 7.62 0.92
CA MET A 175 -21.76 6.34 1.58
C MET A 175 -22.66 6.26 2.82
N GLN A 176 -23.19 5.06 3.09
CA GLN A 176 -24.04 4.79 4.26
C GLN A 176 -23.47 3.63 5.08
N ASN A 177 -22.15 3.60 5.23
CA ASN A 177 -21.42 2.56 5.97
C ASN A 177 -21.20 2.92 7.45
N GLY A 178 -21.47 4.17 7.86
CA GLY A 178 -21.27 4.67 9.22
C GLY A 178 -19.83 5.09 9.55
N GLU A 179 -18.92 5.08 8.59
CA GLU A 179 -17.50 5.48 8.75
C GLU A 179 -17.12 6.65 7.84
N PHE A 180 -17.61 6.67 6.61
CA PHE A 180 -17.35 7.71 5.62
C PHE A 180 -18.66 8.28 5.09
N ASP A 181 -18.66 9.56 4.76
CA ASP A 181 -19.83 10.26 4.24
C ASP A 181 -19.91 10.15 2.72
N CYS A 182 -18.77 10.18 2.04
CA CYS A 182 -18.69 9.98 0.60
C CYS A 182 -17.31 9.49 0.15
N TYR A 183 -17.22 8.97 -1.07
CA TYR A 183 -15.96 8.84 -1.78
C TYR A 183 -15.93 9.72 -3.03
N ILE A 184 -14.73 10.13 -3.43
CA ILE A 184 -14.44 10.73 -4.73
C ILE A 184 -13.29 9.95 -5.38
N ARG A 185 -13.34 9.70 -6.69
CA ARG A 185 -12.22 9.13 -7.46
C ARG A 185 -12.14 9.69 -8.87
N PHE A 186 -10.95 9.68 -9.44
CA PHE A 186 -10.73 9.98 -10.85
C PHE A 186 -11.12 8.78 -11.71
N LEU A 187 -11.80 9.00 -12.85
CA LEU A 187 -12.20 7.92 -13.76
C LEU A 187 -11.21 7.69 -14.90
N ASN A 188 -10.46 8.72 -15.29
CA ASN A 188 -9.52 8.67 -16.43
C ASN A 188 -8.07 8.90 -16.03
N GLU A 189 -7.70 8.70 -14.76
CA GLU A 189 -6.31 8.82 -14.29
C GLU A 189 -5.70 7.46 -13.97
N PRO A 190 -4.92 6.85 -14.89
CA PRO A 190 -4.36 5.51 -14.69
C PRO A 190 -3.33 5.46 -13.55
N ASP A 191 -2.70 6.58 -13.23
CA ASP A 191 -1.70 6.66 -12.16
C ASP A 191 -2.32 6.89 -10.77
N ASP A 192 -3.58 7.33 -10.71
CA ASP A 192 -4.33 7.59 -9.47
C ASP A 192 -5.71 6.91 -9.50
N THR A 193 -5.68 5.61 -9.20
CA THR A 193 -6.87 4.75 -9.16
C THR A 193 -7.54 4.69 -7.79
N TYR A 194 -7.10 5.51 -6.84
CA TYR A 194 -7.54 5.42 -5.46
C TYR A 194 -8.97 5.92 -5.26
N TYR A 195 -9.67 5.29 -4.32
CA TYR A 195 -10.91 5.78 -3.75
C TYR A 195 -10.57 6.68 -2.56
N TYR A 196 -10.88 7.96 -2.66
CA TYR A 196 -10.71 8.92 -1.58
C TYR A 196 -11.99 8.97 -0.77
N CYS A 197 -12.01 8.29 0.37
CA CYS A 197 -13.16 8.25 1.27
C CYS A 197 -13.03 9.36 2.32
N PHE A 198 -14.01 10.25 2.38
CA PHE A 198 -14.02 11.43 3.25
C PHE A 198 -15.01 11.25 4.40
N HIS A 199 -14.65 11.78 5.55
CA HIS A 199 -15.54 11.92 6.70
C HIS A 199 -15.48 13.35 7.25
N ASP A 200 -16.64 13.97 7.42
CA ASP A 200 -16.83 15.28 8.00
C ASP A 200 -17.12 15.17 9.51
N GLU A 201 -16.12 15.54 10.32
CA GLU A 201 -16.23 15.56 11.79
C GLU A 201 -16.84 16.89 12.29
N GLY A 202 -17.41 17.70 11.41
CA GLY A 202 -18.07 18.99 11.65
C GLY A 202 -17.13 20.19 11.81
N CYS A 203 -15.91 19.96 12.29
CA CYS A 203 -14.87 21.00 12.40
C CYS A 203 -13.67 20.77 11.47
N HIS A 204 -13.43 19.51 11.11
CA HIS A 204 -12.37 19.06 10.22
C HIS A 204 -12.91 17.95 9.33
N ILE A 205 -12.36 17.87 8.11
CA ILE A 205 -12.62 16.75 7.21
C ILE A 205 -11.36 15.88 7.23
N ILE A 206 -11.56 14.58 7.41
CA ILE A 206 -10.51 13.58 7.29
C ILE A 206 -10.74 12.76 6.02
N TYR A 207 -9.66 12.16 5.50
CA TYR A 207 -9.78 11.27 4.36
C TYR A 207 -8.85 10.07 4.47
N HIS A 208 -9.30 8.97 3.88
CA HIS A 208 -8.51 7.76 3.66
C HIS A 208 -8.52 7.43 2.17
N ARG A 209 -7.39 6.91 1.68
CA ARG A 209 -7.24 6.41 0.30
C ARG A 209 -7.21 4.90 0.33
N PHE A 210 -8.07 4.30 -0.49
CA PHE A 210 -8.11 2.84 -0.66
C PHE A 210 -7.84 2.49 -2.12
N LEU A 211 -7.08 1.42 -2.35
CA LEU A 211 -7.05 0.82 -3.68
C LEU A 211 -8.43 0.24 -4.01
N PRO A 212 -8.81 0.14 -5.29
CA PRO A 212 -10.11 -0.40 -5.68
C PRO A 212 -10.43 -1.78 -5.09
N GLN A 213 -9.41 -2.65 -5.03
CA GLN A 213 -9.56 -4.00 -4.48
C GLN A 213 -9.75 -3.98 -2.96
N ASP A 214 -9.00 -3.13 -2.25
CA ASP A 214 -9.15 -2.96 -0.79
C ASP A 214 -10.51 -2.36 -0.45
N TYR A 215 -10.95 -1.34 -1.20
CA TYR A 215 -12.28 -0.74 -1.05
C TYR A 215 -13.38 -1.80 -1.19
N ALA A 216 -13.27 -2.68 -2.18
CA ALA A 216 -14.24 -3.76 -2.39
C ALA A 216 -14.24 -4.79 -1.24
N ASP A 217 -13.07 -5.16 -0.72
CA ASP A 217 -12.92 -6.10 0.40
C ASP A 217 -13.57 -5.61 1.70
N PHE A 218 -13.54 -4.29 1.95
CA PHE A 218 -14.20 -3.70 3.12
C PHE A 218 -15.74 -3.71 3.03
N GLY A 219 -16.31 -3.95 1.84
CA GLY A 219 -17.75 -4.02 1.63
C GLY A 219 -18.47 -2.68 1.77
N PHE A 220 -17.76 -1.58 1.45
CA PHE A 220 -18.28 -0.21 1.49
C PHE A 220 -19.22 0.14 0.33
#